data_AF-A0A4D6N4E5-F1
#
_entry.id   AF-A0A4D6N4E5-F1
#
_cell.length_a   1.000
_cell.length_b   1.000
_cell.length_c   1.000
_cell.angle_alpha   90.00
_cell.angle_beta   90.00
_cell.angle_gamma   90.00
#
_symmetry.space_group_name_H-M   'P 1'
#
loop_
_entity.id
_entity.type
_entity.pdbx_description
1 polymer ?
#
loop_
_entity_poly.entity_id
_entity_poly.type
_entity_poly.pdbx_seq_one_letter_code
_entity_poly.pdbx_strand_id
1 'polypeptide(L)'
;MAMTSENEDTMIENESEDTSEEMSSSESEQEEDVKLAEPSKNAVYNRDALLDKLGDISWPENVEWIHKLSIDVDQEQEVDVNDDLARELAFYTQALEGTRQAFEKLQSMGLPFLRPADYYAEMVKTDVHMEKVKGRLLTEKRKMEEAEERRKAREAKRLSKEIQAQKLKERAKQKKQDIESVKKWRKQRQQSGFADNGDDADTAFDFEDGKVFERSNKKRPGVAPWDRSGGKAKKAFGKGQKQKKRDGKNSRFGFGGKKGLKKQNTAETTNDYGKFNKGAAAVNKKRKR
;
A
#
# COMPACT_ATOMS: atom_id res chain seq x y z
N MET A 1 2.75 33.29 -50.14
CA MET A 1 3.68 32.22 -50.53
C MET A 1 4.91 32.39 -49.65
N ALA A 2 5.17 31.38 -48.80
CA ALA A 2 6.37 31.11 -47.99
C ALA A 2 7.05 32.24 -47.20
N MET A 3 7.04 32.10 -45.87
CA MET A 3 8.10 32.37 -44.86
C MET A 3 7.47 31.92 -43.51
N THR A 4 8.08 31.23 -42.56
CA THR A 4 9.37 30.58 -42.32
C THR A 4 9.16 29.71 -41.07
N SER A 5 9.83 28.56 -41.01
CA SER A 5 9.83 27.62 -39.89
C SER A 5 10.63 28.12 -38.69
N GLU A 6 10.03 28.17 -37.51
CA GLU A 6 10.76 28.27 -36.23
C GLU A 6 10.10 27.38 -35.16
N ASN A 7 10.79 26.28 -34.87
CA ASN A 7 11.00 25.59 -33.59
C ASN A 7 9.93 25.69 -32.48
N GLU A 8 9.25 24.57 -32.21
CA GLU A 8 8.84 24.22 -30.84
C GLU A 8 9.45 22.86 -30.48
N ASP A 9 10.54 22.93 -29.72
CA ASP A 9 11.21 21.81 -29.06
C ASP A 9 10.29 21.17 -28.00
N THR A 10 9.71 20.03 -28.33
CA THR A 10 9.11 19.12 -27.34
C THR A 10 10.22 18.31 -26.65
N MET A 11 10.79 18.87 -25.58
CA MET A 11 11.57 18.11 -24.61
C MET A 11 10.61 17.34 -23.68
N ILE A 12 10.32 16.10 -24.05
CA ILE A 12 9.79 15.08 -23.13
C ILE A 12 11.01 14.51 -22.41
N GLU A 13 11.36 15.10 -21.27
CA GLU A 13 12.37 14.52 -20.39
C GLU A 13 11.81 13.27 -19.70
N ASN A 14 12.53 12.19 -19.96
CA ASN A 14 12.34 10.83 -19.53
C ASN A 14 12.82 10.67 -18.08
N GLU A 15 11.98 10.98 -17.09
CA GLU A 15 12.29 10.71 -15.66
C GLU A 15 11.56 9.46 -15.14
N SER A 16 11.77 8.32 -15.81
CA SER A 16 11.36 7.00 -15.31
C SER A 16 12.54 6.14 -14.85
N GLU A 17 13.74 6.71 -14.73
CA GLU A 17 14.99 5.95 -14.53
C GLU A 17 15.44 5.88 -13.05
N ASP A 18 14.92 6.74 -12.16
CA ASP A 18 15.41 6.84 -10.76
C ASP A 18 14.64 5.96 -9.74
N THR A 19 13.96 4.90 -10.18
CA THR A 19 13.25 3.98 -9.26
C THR A 19 13.63 2.50 -9.43
N SER A 20 14.53 2.18 -10.35
CA SER A 20 15.00 0.80 -10.62
C SER A 20 16.31 0.45 -9.92
N GLU A 21 17.14 1.42 -9.53
CA GLU A 21 18.52 1.13 -9.08
C GLU A 21 18.64 0.66 -7.62
N GLU A 22 17.67 0.94 -6.75
CA GLU A 22 17.72 0.52 -5.33
C GLU A 22 17.01 -0.83 -5.05
N MET A 23 16.57 -1.55 -6.09
CA MET A 23 15.91 -2.86 -5.97
C MET A 23 16.75 -4.02 -6.52
N SER A 24 18.04 -3.79 -6.82
CA SER A 24 18.96 -4.81 -7.35
C SER A 24 20.08 -5.15 -6.35
N SER A 25 19.71 -5.29 -5.07
CA SER A 25 20.54 -6.01 -4.09
C SER A 25 19.69 -7.13 -3.47
N SER A 26 19.01 -7.88 -4.35
CA SER A 26 18.60 -9.24 -4.00
C SER A 26 19.84 -10.09 -4.10
N GLU A 27 20.13 -10.83 -3.05
CA GLU A 27 21.02 -11.98 -3.09
C GLU A 27 20.88 -12.66 -4.45
N SER A 28 22.00 -12.72 -5.17
CA SER A 28 22.17 -13.73 -6.21
C SER A 28 22.00 -15.07 -5.52
N GLU A 29 20.75 -15.55 -5.47
CA GLU A 29 20.48 -16.98 -5.51
C GLU A 29 21.26 -17.45 -6.73
N GLN A 30 22.44 -17.98 -6.45
CA GLN A 30 23.12 -18.82 -7.42
C GLN A 30 22.07 -19.85 -7.75
N GLU A 31 21.55 -19.77 -8.98
CA GLU A 31 20.99 -20.93 -9.64
C GLU A 31 22.10 -21.96 -9.57
N GLU A 32 22.11 -22.74 -8.48
CA GLU A 32 22.71 -24.05 -8.46
C GLU A 32 21.87 -24.84 -9.44
N ASP A 33 22.19 -24.64 -10.72
CA ASP A 33 21.81 -25.47 -11.83
C ASP A 33 22.36 -26.84 -11.42
N VAL A 34 21.51 -27.61 -10.71
CA VAL A 34 21.87 -28.91 -10.16
C VAL A 34 22.23 -29.73 -11.36
N LYS A 35 23.53 -29.84 -11.64
CA LYS A 35 24.04 -30.63 -12.76
C LYS A 35 23.46 -32.02 -12.62
N LEU A 36 22.45 -32.31 -13.45
CA LEU A 36 21.85 -33.62 -13.54
C LEU A 36 23.00 -34.59 -13.77
N ALA A 37 23.12 -35.57 -12.89
CA ALA A 37 24.20 -36.55 -12.98
C ALA A 37 24.15 -37.17 -14.38
N GLU A 38 25.18 -36.92 -15.18
CA GLU A 38 25.23 -37.46 -16.54
C GLU A 38 25.08 -38.98 -16.45
N PRO A 39 24.11 -39.58 -17.16
CA PRO A 39 23.90 -41.02 -17.10
C PRO A 39 25.19 -41.70 -17.50
N SER A 40 25.60 -42.70 -16.72
CA SER A 40 26.84 -43.44 -17.01
C SER A 40 26.78 -43.96 -18.45
N LYS A 41 27.89 -43.85 -19.19
CA LYS A 41 27.97 -44.25 -20.62
C LYS A 41 27.62 -45.73 -20.88
N ASN A 42 27.50 -46.54 -19.81
CA ASN A 42 27.15 -47.96 -19.83
C ASN A 42 25.72 -48.23 -19.32
N ALA A 43 24.88 -47.21 -19.15
CA ALA A 43 23.50 -47.39 -18.71
C ALA A 43 22.67 -48.06 -19.82
N VAL A 44 22.63 -49.39 -19.80
CA VAL A 44 21.72 -50.18 -20.62
C VAL A 44 20.36 -50.20 -19.93
N TYR A 45 19.30 -49.84 -20.65
CA TYR A 45 17.93 -49.90 -20.16
C TYR A 45 17.49 -51.37 -19.97
N ASN A 46 17.79 -51.93 -18.79
CA ASN A 46 17.38 -53.28 -18.41
C ASN A 46 16.00 -53.25 -17.75
N ARG A 47 14.96 -53.39 -18.57
CA ARG A 47 13.56 -53.36 -18.13
C ARG A 47 13.24 -54.49 -17.13
N ASP A 48 13.77 -55.68 -17.36
CA ASP A 48 13.44 -56.87 -16.55
C ASP A 48 13.97 -56.72 -15.13
N ALA A 49 15.23 -56.28 -14.99
CA ALA A 49 15.81 -56.01 -13.68
C ALA A 49 15.10 -54.86 -12.93
N LEU A 50 14.58 -53.86 -13.64
CA LEU A 50 13.77 -52.78 -13.04
C LEU A 50 12.44 -53.31 -12.50
N LEU A 51 11.77 -54.21 -13.23
CA LEU A 51 10.52 -54.83 -12.79
C LEU A 51 10.74 -55.77 -11.60
N ASP A 52 11.83 -56.56 -11.60
CA ASP A 52 12.21 -57.40 -10.46
C ASP A 52 12.42 -56.55 -9.20
N LYS A 53 13.15 -55.43 -9.32
CA LYS A 53 13.39 -54.51 -8.20
C LYS A 53 12.14 -53.76 -7.77
N LEU A 54 11.26 -53.42 -8.70
CA LEU A 54 9.95 -52.86 -8.36
C LEU A 54 9.15 -53.86 -7.52
N GLY A 55 9.16 -55.14 -7.88
CA GLY A 55 8.55 -56.21 -7.09
C GLY A 55 9.09 -56.27 -5.66
N ASP A 56 10.42 -56.20 -5.50
CA ASP A 56 11.08 -56.22 -4.19
C ASP A 56 10.68 -55.02 -3.27
N ILE A 57 10.45 -53.84 -3.86
CA ILE A 57 10.22 -52.58 -3.13
C ILE A 57 8.73 -52.25 -2.98
N SER A 58 7.91 -52.73 -3.91
CA SER A 58 6.48 -52.39 -3.98
C SER A 58 5.72 -52.82 -2.74
N TRP A 59 4.81 -51.96 -2.31
CA TRP A 59 3.88 -52.28 -1.23
C TRP A 59 2.83 -53.30 -1.72
N PRO A 60 2.38 -54.23 -0.85
CA PRO A 60 1.33 -55.16 -1.24
C PRO A 60 0.03 -54.42 -1.58
N GLU A 61 -0.74 -54.97 -2.52
CA GLU A 61 -1.97 -54.34 -3.02
C GLU A 61 -3.07 -54.26 -1.94
N ASN A 62 -3.04 -55.18 -0.97
CA ASN A 62 -4.04 -55.31 0.09
C ASN A 62 -3.93 -54.27 1.22
N VAL A 63 -3.06 -53.27 1.10
CA VAL A 63 -2.91 -52.22 2.14
C VAL A 63 -3.95 -51.12 1.93
N GLU A 64 -4.66 -50.78 3.01
CA GLU A 64 -5.60 -49.66 3.03
C GLU A 64 -4.93 -48.35 2.60
N TRP A 65 -5.68 -47.52 1.87
CA TRP A 65 -5.15 -46.28 1.31
C TRP A 65 -4.58 -45.32 2.36
N ILE A 66 -5.09 -45.35 3.60
CA ILE A 66 -4.61 -44.52 4.73
C ILE A 66 -3.11 -44.69 5.01
N HIS A 67 -2.54 -45.85 4.70
CA HIS A 67 -1.10 -46.08 4.88
C HIS A 67 -0.26 -45.56 3.72
N LYS A 68 -0.86 -45.40 2.53
CA LYS A 68 -0.18 -44.91 1.33
C LYS A 68 -0.27 -43.39 1.23
N LEU A 69 -1.44 -42.82 1.50
CA LEU A 69 -1.79 -41.39 1.36
C LEU A 69 -1.35 -40.77 0.01
N SER A 70 -1.14 -41.60 -1.01
CA SER A 70 -0.74 -41.20 -2.35
C SER A 70 -1.96 -41.05 -3.24
N ILE A 71 -1.93 -40.05 -4.11
CA ILE A 71 -2.95 -39.83 -5.13
C ILE A 71 -2.21 -39.49 -6.40
N ASP A 72 -2.45 -40.32 -7.41
CA ASP A 72 -1.91 -40.12 -8.74
C ASP A 72 -2.95 -39.30 -9.51
N VAL A 73 -2.52 -38.13 -9.99
CA VAL A 73 -3.35 -37.23 -10.81
C VAL A 73 -2.73 -37.21 -12.19
N ASP A 74 -3.47 -37.73 -13.16
CA ASP A 74 -3.08 -37.74 -14.56
C ASP A 74 -3.25 -36.32 -15.12
N GLN A 75 -2.13 -35.61 -15.30
CA GLN A 75 -2.14 -34.35 -16.02
C GLN A 75 -2.12 -34.61 -17.52
N GLU A 76 -3.22 -34.32 -18.21
CA GLU A 76 -3.29 -34.42 -19.67
C GLU A 76 -2.69 -33.20 -20.40
N GLN A 77 -2.44 -32.10 -19.69
CA GLN A 77 -2.07 -30.83 -20.29
C GLN A 77 -0.55 -30.70 -20.42
N GLU A 78 -0.06 -30.63 -21.65
CA GLU A 78 1.35 -30.39 -21.95
C GLU A 78 1.68 -28.92 -21.67
N VAL A 79 2.61 -28.66 -20.74
CA VAL A 79 3.01 -27.31 -20.32
C VAL A 79 4.39 -27.02 -20.87
N ASP A 80 4.59 -25.82 -21.42
CA ASP A 80 5.91 -25.37 -21.85
C ASP A 80 6.84 -25.24 -20.64
N VAL A 81 7.97 -25.94 -20.67
CA VAL A 81 8.93 -26.00 -19.57
C VAL A 81 9.59 -24.63 -19.32
N ASN A 82 9.63 -23.75 -20.33
CA ASN A 82 10.28 -22.45 -20.23
C ASN A 82 9.37 -21.34 -19.70
N ASP A 83 8.05 -21.54 -19.68
CA ASP A 83 7.10 -20.61 -19.07
C ASP A 83 6.86 -21.00 -17.61
N ASP A 84 7.62 -20.37 -16.72
CA ASP A 84 7.55 -20.64 -15.29
C ASP A 84 6.17 -20.34 -14.70
N LEU A 85 5.48 -19.30 -15.16
CA LEU A 85 4.18 -18.92 -14.61
C LEU A 85 3.11 -19.96 -14.98
N ALA A 86 3.12 -20.43 -16.23
CA ALA A 86 2.23 -21.51 -16.66
C ALA A 86 2.55 -22.83 -15.94
N ARG A 87 3.83 -23.12 -15.73
CA ARG A 87 4.32 -24.31 -15.01
C ARG A 87 3.90 -24.32 -13.54
N GLU A 88 4.09 -23.21 -12.84
CA GLU A 88 3.66 -23.06 -11.45
C GLU A 88 2.13 -23.18 -11.29
N LEU A 89 1.37 -22.63 -12.25
CA LEU A 89 -0.08 -22.81 -12.28
C LEU A 89 -0.49 -24.27 -12.46
N ALA A 90 0.21 -25.03 -13.31
CA ALA A 90 -0.07 -26.45 -13.50
C ALA A 90 0.26 -27.29 -12.26
N PHE A 91 1.39 -27.01 -11.57
CA PHE A 91 1.69 -27.64 -10.30
C PHE A 91 0.63 -27.32 -9.24
N TYR A 92 0.19 -26.07 -9.20
CA TYR A 92 -0.87 -25.64 -8.29
C TYR A 92 -2.20 -26.36 -8.56
N THR A 93 -2.63 -26.48 -9.82
CA THR A 93 -3.90 -27.14 -10.16
C THR A 93 -3.85 -28.64 -9.86
N GLN A 94 -2.75 -29.32 -10.15
CA GLN A 94 -2.57 -30.74 -9.82
C GLN A 94 -2.59 -30.98 -8.32
N ALA A 95 -1.87 -30.16 -7.53
CA ALA A 95 -1.88 -30.27 -6.08
C ALA A 95 -3.28 -30.03 -5.51
N LEU A 96 -4.02 -29.07 -6.07
CA LEU A 96 -5.38 -28.75 -5.67
C LEU A 96 -6.34 -29.91 -5.98
N GLU A 97 -6.26 -30.49 -7.17
CA GLU A 97 -7.07 -31.65 -7.56
C GLU A 97 -6.78 -32.88 -6.70
N GLY A 98 -5.51 -33.22 -6.52
CA GLY A 98 -5.10 -34.32 -5.63
C GLY A 98 -5.60 -34.10 -4.21
N THR A 99 -5.53 -32.87 -3.69
CA THR A 99 -6.06 -32.53 -2.36
C THR A 99 -7.57 -32.72 -2.27
N ARG A 100 -8.34 -32.37 -3.32
CA ARG A 100 -9.79 -32.59 -3.36
C ARG A 100 -10.13 -34.08 -3.30
N GLN A 101 -9.47 -34.89 -4.12
CA GLN A 101 -9.66 -36.34 -4.10
C GLN A 101 -9.27 -36.94 -2.74
N ALA A 102 -8.22 -36.41 -2.09
CA ALA A 102 -7.84 -36.82 -0.74
C ALA A 102 -8.94 -36.51 0.27
N PHE A 103 -9.53 -35.32 0.20
CA PHE A 103 -10.60 -34.93 1.11
C PHE A 103 -11.84 -35.80 0.97
N GLU A 104 -12.25 -36.14 -0.24
CA GLU A 104 -13.39 -37.04 -0.46
C GLU A 104 -13.14 -38.43 0.17
N LYS A 105 -11.93 -38.98 -0.03
CA LYS A 105 -11.53 -40.25 0.58
C LYS A 105 -11.52 -40.15 2.11
N LEU A 106 -10.87 -39.14 2.69
CA LEU A 106 -10.81 -38.95 4.15
C LEU A 106 -12.20 -38.73 4.78
N GLN A 107 -13.08 -38.00 4.08
CA GLN A 107 -14.45 -37.77 4.51
C GLN A 107 -15.28 -39.05 4.49
N SER A 108 -15.15 -39.88 3.45
CA SER A 108 -15.84 -41.18 3.37
C SER A 108 -15.41 -42.15 4.48
N MET A 109 -14.16 -42.04 4.96
CA MET A 109 -13.64 -42.80 6.10
C MET A 109 -14.01 -42.21 7.46
N GLY A 110 -14.60 -41.00 7.49
CA GLY A 110 -14.99 -40.31 8.72
C GLY A 110 -13.81 -39.79 9.55
N LEU A 111 -12.64 -39.56 8.93
CA LEU A 111 -11.44 -39.11 9.63
C LEU A 111 -11.36 -37.56 9.68
N PRO A 112 -10.97 -36.97 10.83
CA PRO A 112 -10.75 -35.53 10.92
C PRO A 112 -9.46 -35.15 10.19
N PHE A 113 -9.56 -34.24 9.21
CA PHE A 113 -8.43 -33.82 8.38
C PHE A 113 -8.07 -32.34 8.51
N LEU A 114 -8.97 -31.50 9.03
CA LEU A 114 -8.69 -30.08 9.25
C LEU A 114 -7.99 -29.88 10.58
N ARG A 115 -6.91 -29.09 10.58
CA ARG A 115 -6.24 -28.66 11.81
C ARG A 115 -7.16 -27.71 12.60
N PRO A 116 -7.57 -28.06 13.83
CA PRO A 116 -8.34 -27.16 14.67
C PRO A 116 -7.55 -25.88 14.99
N ALA A 117 -8.24 -24.74 15.09
CA ALA A 117 -7.60 -23.46 15.38
C ALA A 117 -6.96 -23.39 16.79
N ASP A 118 -7.47 -24.21 17.72
CA ASP A 118 -7.03 -24.29 19.11
C ASP A 118 -5.96 -25.38 19.36
N TYR A 119 -5.51 -26.05 18.30
CA TYR A 119 -4.47 -27.09 18.41
C TYR A 119 -3.08 -26.48 18.14
N TYR A 120 -2.37 -26.13 19.22
CA TYR A 120 -1.01 -25.60 19.18
C TYR A 120 0.01 -26.73 19.24
N ALA A 121 0.63 -27.03 18.10
CA ALA A 121 1.74 -27.96 17.95
C ALA A 121 2.91 -27.28 17.22
N GLU A 122 4.09 -27.89 17.28
CA GLU A 122 5.25 -27.39 16.55
C GLU A 122 4.99 -27.39 15.04
N MET A 123 5.18 -26.23 14.41
CA MET A 123 5.01 -26.04 12.98
C MET A 123 6.37 -26.06 12.29
N VAL A 124 6.40 -26.41 11.00
CA VAL A 124 7.63 -26.46 10.19
C VAL A 124 8.42 -25.13 10.22
N LYS A 125 7.71 -24.00 10.27
CA LYS A 125 8.30 -22.66 10.39
C LYS A 125 7.91 -22.04 11.74
N THR A 126 8.87 -21.38 12.39
CA THR A 126 8.65 -20.69 13.67
C THR A 126 7.80 -19.43 13.51
N ASP A 127 7.05 -19.07 14.55
CA ASP A 127 6.22 -17.86 14.55
C ASP A 127 7.05 -16.59 14.32
N VAL A 128 8.27 -16.55 14.87
CA VAL A 128 9.21 -15.44 14.66
C VAL A 128 9.58 -15.28 13.17
N HIS A 129 9.72 -16.38 12.44
CA HIS A 129 9.95 -16.33 11.00
C HIS A 129 8.69 -15.83 10.26
N MET A 130 7.51 -16.35 10.61
CA MET A 130 6.24 -15.95 9.98
C MET A 130 5.87 -14.49 10.24
N GLU A 131 6.23 -13.94 11.40
CA GLU A 131 6.06 -12.51 11.70
C GLU A 131 6.91 -11.63 10.77
N LYS A 132 8.14 -12.05 10.46
CA LYS A 132 9.00 -11.35 9.49
C LYS A 132 8.41 -11.38 8.09
N VAL A 133 7.90 -12.53 7.64
CA VAL A 133 7.24 -12.67 6.33
C VAL A 133 6.02 -11.76 6.25
N LYS A 134 5.17 -11.78 7.29
CA LYS A 134 4.00 -10.89 7.39
C LYS A 134 4.40 -9.41 7.40
N GLY A 135 5.48 -9.06 8.08
CA GLY A 135 6.06 -7.72 8.07
C GLY A 135 6.42 -7.26 6.66
N ARG A 136 7.13 -8.09 5.88
CA ARG A 136 7.48 -7.79 4.48
C ARG A 136 6.24 -7.57 3.61
N LEU A 137 5.25 -8.45 3.68
CA LEU A 137 4.00 -8.32 2.93
C LEU A 137 3.25 -7.03 3.25
N LEU A 138 3.19 -6.64 4.52
CA LEU A 138 2.55 -5.38 4.92
C LEU A 138 3.33 -4.15 4.41
N THR A 139 4.67 -4.21 4.41
CA THR A 139 5.48 -3.13 3.86
C THR A 139 5.31 -2.97 2.35
N GLU A 140 5.20 -4.06 1.61
CA GLU A 140 4.95 -4.05 0.16
C GLU A 140 3.56 -3.50 -0.17
N LYS A 141 2.53 -3.95 0.54
CA LYS A 141 1.17 -3.40 0.40
C LYS A 141 1.14 -1.90 0.63
N ARG A 142 1.79 -1.44 1.70
CA ARG A 142 1.88 -0.01 2.00
C ARG A 142 2.63 0.76 0.91
N LYS A 143 3.71 0.21 0.35
CA LYS A 143 4.45 0.84 -0.77
C LYS A 143 3.55 0.97 -2.02
N MET A 144 2.76 -0.05 -2.33
CA MET A 144 1.80 -0.02 -3.45
C MET A 144 0.70 1.03 -3.21
N GLU A 145 0.09 1.05 -2.03
CA GLU A 145 -0.93 2.03 -1.65
C GLU A 145 -0.38 3.47 -1.72
N GLU A 146 0.82 3.72 -1.19
CA GLU A 146 1.46 5.04 -1.26
C GLU A 146 1.76 5.45 -2.72
N ALA A 147 2.14 4.50 -3.59
CA ALA A 147 2.34 4.75 -5.02
C ALA A 147 1.03 5.09 -5.73
N GLU A 148 -0.04 4.36 -5.45
CA GLU A 148 -1.37 4.64 -5.99
C GLU A 148 -1.92 5.98 -5.50
N GLU A 149 -1.79 6.30 -4.22
CA GLU A 149 -2.20 7.58 -3.66
C GLU A 149 -1.43 8.74 -4.29
N ARG A 150 -0.12 8.56 -4.52
CA ARG A 150 0.71 9.55 -5.23
C ARG A 150 0.24 9.75 -6.66
N ARG A 151 -0.10 8.67 -7.38
CA ARG A 151 -0.66 8.74 -8.74
C ARG A 151 -2.01 9.46 -8.76
N LYS A 152 -2.95 9.06 -7.89
CA LYS A 152 -4.26 9.70 -7.71
C LYS A 152 -4.11 11.19 -7.36
N ALA A 153 -3.15 11.55 -6.50
CA ALA A 153 -2.88 12.94 -6.15
C ALA A 153 -2.34 13.76 -7.34
N ARG A 154 -1.50 13.17 -8.20
CA ARG A 154 -1.02 13.83 -9.44
C ARG A 154 -2.16 14.04 -10.43
N GLU A 155 -3.00 13.02 -10.65
CA GLU A 155 -4.18 13.09 -11.52
C GLU A 155 -5.20 14.12 -11.01
N ALA A 156 -5.48 14.13 -9.70
CA ALA A 156 -6.34 15.11 -9.06
C ALA A 156 -5.80 16.54 -9.21
N LYS A 157 -4.48 16.75 -9.09
CA LYS A 157 -3.85 18.05 -9.32
C LYS A 157 -3.99 18.50 -10.79
N ARG A 158 -3.78 17.59 -11.75
CA ARG A 158 -3.93 17.86 -13.18
C ARG A 158 -5.36 18.28 -13.51
N LEU A 159 -6.35 17.55 -13.00
CA LEU A 159 -7.77 17.81 -13.27
C LEU A 159 -8.36 18.91 -12.37
N SER A 160 -7.68 19.34 -11.31
CA SER A 160 -8.22 20.30 -10.34
C SER A 160 -8.69 21.61 -10.99
N LYS A 161 -7.93 22.14 -11.95
CA LYS A 161 -8.29 23.40 -12.62
C LYS A 161 -9.54 23.24 -13.50
N GLU A 162 -9.60 22.15 -14.25
CA GLU A 162 -10.74 21.85 -15.12
C GLU A 162 -12.00 21.55 -14.30
N ILE A 163 -11.90 20.75 -13.23
CA ILE A 163 -13.00 20.49 -12.31
C ILE A 163 -13.51 21.79 -11.68
N GLN A 164 -12.63 22.71 -11.28
CA GLN A 164 -13.05 24.00 -10.75
C GLN A 164 -13.78 24.85 -11.79
N ALA A 165 -13.28 24.90 -13.03
CA ALA A 165 -13.92 25.62 -14.12
C ALA A 165 -15.29 25.02 -14.49
N GLN A 166 -15.39 23.69 -14.57
CA GLN A 166 -16.65 22.98 -14.82
C GLN A 166 -17.65 23.21 -13.70
N LYS A 167 -17.24 23.11 -12.43
CA LYS A 167 -18.11 23.41 -11.27
C LYS A 167 -18.63 24.85 -11.28
N LEU A 168 -17.81 25.82 -11.68
CA LEU A 168 -18.25 27.22 -11.81
C LEU A 168 -19.27 27.38 -12.96
N LYS A 169 -19.03 26.75 -14.11
CA LYS A 169 -19.97 26.74 -15.24
C LYS A 169 -21.30 26.08 -14.87
N GLU A 170 -21.25 24.95 -14.18
CA GLU A 170 -22.44 24.22 -13.71
C GLU A 170 -23.24 25.05 -12.72
N ARG A 171 -22.60 25.66 -11.71
CA ARG A 171 -23.28 26.58 -10.77
C ARG A 171 -23.90 27.77 -11.48
N ALA A 172 -23.23 28.33 -12.48
CA ALA A 172 -23.79 29.44 -13.26
C ALA A 172 -25.00 28.99 -14.09
N LYS A 173 -24.97 27.78 -14.67
CA LYS A 173 -26.08 27.18 -15.39
C LYS A 173 -27.27 26.90 -14.46
N GLN A 174 -27.04 26.32 -13.29
CA GLN A 174 -28.06 26.09 -12.26
C GLN A 174 -28.72 27.40 -11.84
N LYS A 175 -27.94 28.44 -11.50
CA LYS A 175 -28.49 29.77 -11.17
C LYS A 175 -29.36 30.36 -12.28
N LYS A 176 -28.97 30.19 -13.55
CA LYS A 176 -29.78 30.65 -14.68
C LYS A 176 -31.09 29.87 -14.78
N GLN A 177 -31.03 28.54 -14.65
CA GLN A 177 -32.21 27.67 -14.64
C GLN A 177 -33.16 28.02 -13.48
N ASP A 178 -32.64 28.30 -12.29
CA ASP A 178 -33.43 28.73 -11.13
C ASP A 178 -34.07 30.11 -11.35
N ILE A 179 -33.34 31.06 -11.95
CA ILE A 179 -33.92 32.36 -12.28
C ILE A 179 -35.01 32.23 -13.36
N GLU A 180 -34.80 31.36 -14.34
CA GLU A 180 -35.79 31.09 -15.39
C GLU A 180 -37.03 30.38 -14.85
N SER A 181 -36.89 29.42 -13.91
CA SER A 181 -38.03 28.77 -13.26
C SER A 181 -38.83 29.77 -12.42
N VAL A 182 -38.16 30.63 -11.64
CA VAL A 182 -38.82 31.71 -10.89
C VAL A 182 -39.50 32.72 -11.81
N LYS A 183 -38.88 33.10 -12.94
CA LYS A 183 -39.52 33.98 -13.93
C LYS A 183 -40.74 33.33 -14.58
N LYS A 184 -40.67 32.05 -14.94
CA LYS A 184 -41.80 31.28 -15.46
C LYS A 184 -42.92 31.22 -14.44
N TRP A 185 -42.61 30.93 -13.17
CA TRP A 185 -43.59 30.93 -12.07
C TRP A 185 -44.22 32.31 -11.86
N ARG A 186 -43.43 33.39 -11.84
CA ARG A 186 -43.96 34.77 -11.76
C ARG A 186 -44.88 35.09 -12.93
N LYS A 187 -44.50 34.72 -14.15
CA LYS A 187 -45.31 34.93 -15.37
C LYS A 187 -46.60 34.09 -15.33
N GLN A 188 -46.54 32.86 -14.83
CA GLN A 188 -47.70 32.00 -14.64
C GLN A 188 -48.64 32.56 -13.56
N ARG A 189 -48.10 33.08 -12.44
CA ARG A 189 -48.87 33.77 -11.39
C ARG A 189 -49.60 35.01 -11.91
N GLN A 190 -48.92 35.80 -12.75
CA GLN A 190 -49.53 36.96 -13.42
C GLN A 190 -50.60 36.56 -14.44
N GLN A 191 -50.41 35.45 -15.17
CA GLN A 191 -51.42 34.94 -16.12
C GLN A 191 -52.61 34.25 -15.45
N SER A 192 -52.45 33.67 -14.25
CA SER A 192 -53.54 33.10 -13.45
C SER A 192 -54.41 34.15 -12.75
N GLY A 193 -54.19 35.45 -13.00
CA GLY A 193 -55.10 36.52 -12.57
C GLY A 193 -55.12 36.81 -11.06
N PHE A 194 -54.05 36.48 -10.32
CA PHE A 194 -53.94 36.90 -8.93
C PHE A 194 -53.56 38.40 -8.90
N ALA A 195 -54.49 39.26 -8.47
CA ALA A 195 -54.35 40.71 -8.50
C ALA A 195 -53.17 41.20 -7.64
N ASP A 196 -52.34 42.05 -8.24
CA ASP A 196 -51.27 42.82 -7.61
C ASP A 196 -51.91 43.99 -6.86
N ASN A 197 -52.32 43.77 -5.61
CA ASN A 197 -52.55 44.86 -4.69
C ASN A 197 -51.21 45.24 -4.08
N GLY A 198 -50.71 46.42 -4.48
CA GLY A 198 -49.61 47.09 -3.79
C GLY A 198 -49.95 47.30 -2.32
N ASP A 199 -48.90 47.27 -1.50
CA ASP A 199 -48.93 47.39 -0.04
C ASP A 199 -49.48 46.17 0.72
N ASP A 200 -48.70 45.08 0.75
CA ASP A 200 -48.48 44.39 2.02
C ASP A 200 -47.14 43.64 2.01
N ALA A 201 -46.17 44.23 2.69
CA ALA A 201 -44.82 43.71 2.86
C ALA A 201 -44.74 42.58 3.91
N ASP A 202 -45.76 41.71 4.04
CA ASP A 202 -45.72 40.64 5.05
C ASP A 202 -46.63 39.41 4.84
N THR A 203 -46.93 39.00 3.60
CA THR A 203 -47.65 37.73 3.37
C THR A 203 -46.75 36.60 2.87
N ALA A 204 -46.37 35.75 3.83
CA ALA A 204 -46.15 34.31 3.74
C ALA A 204 -45.58 33.78 2.41
N PHE A 205 -44.26 33.68 2.34
CA PHE A 205 -43.59 32.74 1.46
C PHE A 205 -43.81 31.31 1.99
N ASP A 206 -44.89 30.66 1.58
CA ASP A 206 -45.06 29.22 1.76
C ASP A 206 -44.27 28.50 0.68
N PHE A 207 -43.03 28.16 1.01
CA PHE A 207 -42.19 27.28 0.22
C PHE A 207 -42.65 25.85 0.52
N GLU A 208 -43.47 25.30 -0.37
CA GLU A 208 -43.97 23.92 -0.37
C GLU A 208 -42.84 22.92 -0.72
N ASP A 209 -41.72 23.02 0.00
CA ASP A 209 -40.76 21.93 0.18
C ASP A 209 -39.99 22.18 1.48
N GLY A 210 -40.52 21.64 2.58
CA GLY A 210 -40.21 22.02 3.96
C GLY A 210 -38.76 21.85 4.39
N LYS A 211 -37.90 22.83 4.07
CA LYS A 211 -36.69 23.16 4.81
C LYS A 211 -36.50 24.68 4.87
N VAL A 212 -37.22 25.28 5.81
CA VAL A 212 -36.94 26.62 6.32
C VAL A 212 -35.46 26.67 6.71
N PHE A 213 -34.66 27.47 6.01
CA PHE A 213 -33.31 27.80 6.44
C PHE A 213 -33.42 28.73 7.64
N GLU A 214 -33.60 28.14 8.84
CA GLU A 214 -33.41 28.86 10.09
C GLU A 214 -31.95 29.36 10.13
N ARG A 215 -31.75 30.67 9.95
CA ARG A 215 -30.54 31.31 10.44
C ARG A 215 -30.53 31.17 11.95
N SER A 216 -29.85 30.15 12.45
CA SER A 216 -29.70 29.96 13.88
C SER A 216 -28.94 31.16 14.46
N ASN A 217 -29.66 32.09 15.09
CA ASN A 217 -29.10 33.12 15.98
C ASN A 217 -28.58 32.52 17.30
N LYS A 218 -28.15 31.25 17.27
CA LYS A 218 -27.42 30.62 18.36
C LYS A 218 -26.03 31.23 18.38
N LYS A 219 -25.90 32.31 19.16
CA LYS A 219 -24.62 32.71 19.75
C LYS A 219 -23.97 31.44 20.29
N ARG A 220 -22.86 31.02 19.68
CA ARG A 220 -22.09 29.89 20.18
C ARG A 220 -21.67 30.24 21.62
N PRO A 221 -21.99 29.43 22.64
CA PRO A 221 -21.58 29.74 23.99
C PRO A 221 -20.05 29.72 24.04
N GLY A 222 -19.45 30.86 24.38
CA GLY A 222 -18.01 30.96 24.65
C GLY A 222 -17.12 31.70 23.64
N VAL A 223 -17.67 32.50 22.71
CA VAL A 223 -16.81 33.34 21.83
C VAL A 223 -17.28 34.80 21.87
N ALA A 224 -16.39 35.70 22.31
CA ALA A 224 -16.64 37.14 22.32
C ALA A 224 -16.58 37.72 20.89
N PRO A 225 -17.32 38.81 20.58
CA PRO A 225 -17.45 39.36 19.22
C PRO A 225 -16.16 39.81 18.49
N TRP A 226 -15.00 39.79 19.14
CA TRP A 226 -13.72 40.25 18.58
C TRP A 226 -12.76 39.12 18.17
N ASP A 227 -13.05 37.86 18.49
CA ASP A 227 -12.13 36.75 18.22
C ASP A 227 -12.47 36.04 16.90
N ARG A 228 -11.87 36.53 15.81
CA ARG A 228 -11.94 35.92 14.46
C ARG A 228 -10.87 34.84 14.23
N SER A 229 -10.29 34.27 15.28
CA SER A 229 -9.35 33.15 15.14
C SER A 229 -9.95 31.87 15.70
N GLY A 230 -10.55 31.08 14.81
CA GLY A 230 -10.96 29.71 15.14
C GLY A 230 -9.72 28.88 15.48
N GLY A 231 -9.48 28.63 16.76
CA GLY A 231 -8.37 27.78 17.18
C GLY A 231 -8.43 27.47 18.66
N LYS A 232 -8.58 26.18 18.99
CA LYS A 232 -8.56 25.64 20.35
C LYS A 232 -7.31 26.12 21.12
N ALA A 233 -7.44 27.19 21.90
CA ALA A 233 -6.49 27.53 22.94
C ALA A 233 -6.60 26.46 24.03
N LYS A 234 -5.59 25.59 24.10
CA LYS A 234 -5.40 24.66 25.21
C LYS A 234 -5.47 25.44 26.53
N LYS A 235 -6.41 25.06 27.40
CA LYS A 235 -6.42 25.46 28.81
C LYS A 235 -5.03 25.22 29.39
N ALA A 236 -4.31 26.30 29.65
CA ALA A 236 -3.11 26.30 30.45
C ALA A 236 -3.53 26.58 31.90
N PHE A 237 -3.56 25.52 32.71
CA PHE A 237 -3.43 25.64 34.17
C PHE A 237 -2.19 24.82 34.55
N GLY A 238 -1.12 25.52 34.92
CA GLY A 238 0.19 24.94 35.18
C GLY A 238 1.28 25.99 35.06
N LYS A 239 1.48 26.75 36.14
CA LYS A 239 2.58 27.70 36.34
C LYS A 239 3.93 27.00 36.17
N GLY A 240 4.86 27.66 35.47
CA GLY A 240 6.29 27.32 35.42
C GLY A 240 6.68 26.43 34.23
N GLN A 241 7.91 26.60 33.70
CA GLN A 241 8.50 25.84 32.58
C GLN A 241 8.29 26.39 31.14
N LYS A 242 8.24 27.71 30.92
CA LYS A 242 8.38 28.28 29.55
C LYS A 242 9.81 28.70 29.16
N GLN A 243 10.78 28.72 30.07
CA GLN A 243 12.14 29.18 29.76
C GLN A 243 13.06 28.11 29.14
N LYS A 244 13.03 26.85 29.61
CA LYS A 244 13.95 25.79 29.12
C LYS A 244 13.89 25.53 27.61
N LYS A 245 12.72 25.71 26.97
CA LYS A 245 12.57 25.52 25.51
C LYS A 245 13.18 26.65 24.68
N ARG A 246 13.36 27.84 25.25
CA ARG A 246 13.97 28.99 24.55
C ARG A 246 15.48 28.96 24.72
N ASP A 247 15.96 28.63 25.90
CA ASP A 247 17.40 28.48 26.18
C ASP A 247 18.03 27.34 25.37
N GLY A 248 17.35 26.18 25.27
CA GLY A 248 17.82 25.06 24.44
C GLY A 248 17.77 25.33 22.93
N LYS A 249 16.93 26.28 22.49
CA LYS A 249 16.90 26.74 21.09
C LYS A 249 17.96 27.80 20.84
N ASN A 250 18.21 28.69 21.81
CA ASN A 250 19.28 29.68 21.75
C ASN A 250 20.67 29.03 21.78
N SER A 251 20.86 27.93 22.53
CA SER A 251 22.12 27.17 22.47
C SER A 251 22.31 26.45 21.13
N ARG A 252 21.23 25.91 20.54
CA ARG A 252 21.31 25.23 19.24
C ARG A 252 21.44 26.18 18.04
N PHE A 253 20.90 27.39 18.12
CA PHE A 253 20.70 28.28 16.96
C PHE A 253 21.15 29.74 17.16
N GLY A 254 21.67 30.11 18.34
CA GLY A 254 21.98 31.50 18.68
C GLY A 254 20.74 32.34 18.96
N PHE A 255 20.92 33.52 19.56
CA PHE A 255 19.85 34.50 19.72
C PHE A 255 19.54 35.11 18.35
N GLY A 256 18.38 34.78 17.76
CA GLY A 256 17.94 35.38 16.49
C GLY A 256 17.81 34.45 15.28
N GLY A 257 17.88 33.12 15.44
CA GLY A 257 17.58 32.19 14.33
C GLY A 257 18.65 32.12 13.23
N LYS A 258 18.66 30.98 12.52
CA LYS A 258 19.70 30.48 11.60
C LYS A 258 20.51 31.56 10.84
N LYS A 259 21.74 31.85 11.29
CA LYS A 259 22.86 32.16 10.35
C LYS A 259 23.48 30.83 9.94
N GLY A 260 23.26 30.45 8.69
CA GLY A 260 23.63 29.14 8.13
C GLY A 260 25.14 28.98 7.93
N LEU A 261 25.85 28.53 8.97
CA LEU A 261 27.27 28.13 8.85
C LEU A 261 27.59 26.80 9.57
N LYS A 262 26.62 25.89 9.74
CA LYS A 262 26.86 24.56 10.34
C LYS A 262 27.60 23.54 9.44
N LYS A 263 28.25 24.03 8.39
CA LYS A 263 29.12 23.23 7.50
C LYS A 263 30.36 24.04 7.12
N GLN A 264 31.07 24.60 8.10
CA GLN A 264 32.44 25.06 7.87
C GLN A 264 33.37 24.21 8.74
N ASN A 265 34.35 23.61 8.09
CA ASN A 265 35.44 22.90 8.76
C ASN A 265 36.30 23.96 9.47
N THR A 266 36.40 23.88 10.80
CA THR A 266 37.32 24.72 11.57
C THR A 266 38.72 24.09 11.53
N ALA A 267 39.78 24.91 11.55
CA ALA A 267 41.17 24.44 11.41
C ALA A 267 41.56 23.32 12.39
N GLU A 268 40.92 23.27 13.56
CA GLU A 268 41.11 22.20 14.56
C GLU A 268 40.55 20.83 14.13
N THR A 269 39.52 20.79 13.28
CA THR A 269 38.89 19.54 12.82
C THR A 269 39.60 18.87 11.65
N THR A 270 40.51 19.57 10.97
CA THR A 270 41.26 19.05 9.82
C THR A 270 42.39 18.10 10.19
N ASN A 271 42.82 18.06 11.46
CA ASN A 271 43.98 17.27 11.91
C ASN A 271 43.66 16.22 13.00
N ASP A 272 42.38 15.94 13.29
CA ASP A 272 42.01 14.90 14.26
C ASP A 272 41.99 13.49 13.62
N TYR A 273 43.14 12.81 13.66
CA TYR A 273 43.29 11.40 13.26
C TYR A 273 43.14 10.42 14.45
N GLY A 274 42.68 10.88 15.61
CA GLY A 274 42.72 10.12 16.88
C GLY A 274 41.82 8.87 16.95
N LYS A 275 40.98 8.61 15.94
CA LYS A 275 40.03 7.48 15.94
C LYS A 275 40.41 6.33 15.00
N PHE A 276 41.57 6.39 14.34
CA PHE A 276 42.03 5.30 13.47
C PHE A 276 43.15 4.48 14.12
N ASN A 277 42.88 3.88 15.28
CA ASN A 277 43.74 2.82 15.82
C ASN A 277 43.22 1.46 15.37
N LYS A 278 43.80 0.93 14.29
CA LYS A 278 43.88 -0.52 14.04
C LYS A 278 44.95 -1.08 14.99
N GLY A 279 44.55 -1.89 15.97
CA GLY A 279 45.54 -2.55 16.81
C GLY A 279 44.99 -3.43 17.94
N ALA A 280 45.35 -4.71 17.82
CA ALA A 280 45.68 -5.65 18.88
C ALA A 280 44.55 -6.48 19.53
N ALA A 281 44.69 -7.79 19.28
CA ALA A 281 44.01 -8.89 19.91
C ALA A 281 44.05 -8.81 21.45
N ALA A 282 42.91 -9.07 22.08
CA ALA A 282 42.78 -9.20 23.52
C ALA A 282 43.44 -10.51 23.99
N VAL A 283 44.68 -10.41 24.49
CA VAL A 283 45.33 -11.46 25.27
C VAL A 283 44.70 -11.50 26.66
N ASN A 284 44.09 -12.65 26.94
CA ASN A 284 43.49 -13.02 28.21
C ASN A 284 44.56 -13.08 29.32
N LYS A 285 44.44 -12.28 30.38
CA LYS A 285 45.27 -12.42 31.60
C LYS A 285 44.37 -12.51 32.83
N LYS A 286 44.10 -13.75 33.27
CA LYS A 286 43.57 -14.05 34.61
C LYS A 286 44.30 -15.25 35.22
N ARG A 287 44.84 -15.01 36.43
CA ARG A 287 45.12 -15.95 37.55
C ARG A 287 46.36 -16.84 37.39
N LYS A 288 47.18 -17.15 38.39
CA LYS A 288 47.32 -16.97 39.87
C LYS A 288 48.83 -17.26 40.09
N ARG A 289 49.57 -16.66 41.02
CA ARG A 289 49.51 -16.77 42.48
C ARG A 289 50.61 -15.85 43.03
#